data_AF-A0A958DSH4-F1
#
_entry.id   AF-A0A958DSH4-F1
#
_cell.length_a   1.000
_cell.length_b   1.000
_cell.length_c   1.000
_cell.angle_alpha   90.00
_cell.angle_beta   90.00
_cell.angle_gamma   90.00
#
_symmetry.space_group_name_H-M   'P 1'
#
loop_
_entity.id
_entity.type
_entity.pdbx_description
1 polymer ?
#
loop_
_entity_poly.entity_id
_entity_poly.type
_entity_poly.pdbx_seq_one_letter_code
_entity_poly.pdbx_strand_id
1 'polypeptide(L)'
;MPVDQSNKVIFAPEYRRYDRKSLLPVFAPKDIVMIGVEDKANNLGRMALWNLIRQPFGGTVSPVNPKIRSVLGIKTYPGISAIDHNVDLAIIANPAAEVPDVIDECVAKGVKGAIIVSSGFCETGDTGLLLEAEVVQRARAGNMRILGPNCAGFMMPHIGLNASIYRMMAEKGNVGFVSQSNSVSAAILDWSSREKVGFSTFISLGNMADIDWSDIIYYLGDHPQTQSIVMYVQSIRDARSFLSAAREVAFSKPIILLKSGQNDTRKQRFTDTPHELIRQEQVMEAAFRRSGILPVKSLVDLFAMSEVLSKQPAARGKKLTIVTNAG
;
A
#
# COMPACT_ATOMS: atom_id res chain seq x y z
N MET A 1 36.64 -33.62 1.44
CA MET A 1 35.66 -33.06 2.38
C MET A 1 34.35 -32.88 1.63
N PRO A 2 33.26 -33.56 1.99
CA PRO A 2 31.98 -33.35 1.35
C PRO A 2 31.38 -32.02 1.84
N VAL A 3 30.88 -31.24 0.88
CA VAL A 3 30.18 -29.97 1.10
C VAL A 3 28.81 -30.30 1.67
N ASP A 4 28.55 -29.81 2.88
CA ASP A 4 27.26 -29.88 3.56
C ASP A 4 26.19 -29.15 2.74
N GLN A 5 25.18 -29.91 2.28
CA GLN A 5 23.98 -29.41 1.61
C GLN A 5 22.83 -29.20 2.62
N SER A 6 23.11 -28.60 3.77
CA SER A 6 22.09 -28.28 4.75
C SER A 6 21.20 -27.11 4.29
N ASN A 7 20.04 -27.46 3.72
CA ASN A 7 18.75 -26.76 3.79
C ASN A 7 18.76 -25.22 3.68
N LYS A 8 18.84 -24.70 2.44
CA LYS A 8 18.15 -23.44 2.10
C LYS A 8 16.69 -23.73 1.80
N VAL A 9 15.86 -23.85 2.85
CA VAL A 9 14.41 -23.67 2.69
C VAL A 9 14.19 -22.19 2.43
N ILE A 10 14.20 -21.80 1.16
CA ILE A 10 13.71 -20.50 0.73
C ILE A 10 12.21 -20.54 1.04
N PHE A 11 11.77 -19.84 2.08
CA PHE A 11 10.36 -19.59 2.35
C PHE A 11 9.76 -18.95 1.10
N ALA A 12 9.02 -19.74 0.31
CA ALA A 12 8.08 -19.19 -0.64
C ALA A 12 6.87 -18.76 0.20
N PRO A 13 6.57 -17.46 0.33
CA PRO A 13 5.36 -17.04 1.04
C PRO A 13 4.17 -17.68 0.32
N GLU A 14 3.40 -18.52 1.03
CA GLU A 14 2.10 -18.97 0.53
C GLU A 14 1.19 -17.73 0.47
N TYR A 15 0.88 -17.25 -0.73
CA TYR A 15 0.00 -16.11 -0.92
C TYR A 15 -1.45 -16.50 -0.61
N ARG A 16 -2.11 -15.70 0.22
CA ARG A 16 -3.50 -15.90 0.54
C ARG A 16 -4.33 -15.41 -0.64
N ARG A 17 -5.20 -16.27 -1.19
CA ARG A 17 -6.15 -15.83 -2.23
C ARG A 17 -7.01 -14.70 -1.67
N TYR A 18 -7.23 -13.68 -2.49
CA TYR A 18 -8.11 -12.57 -2.17
C TYR A 18 -9.50 -13.07 -1.77
N ASP A 19 -9.94 -12.64 -0.58
CA ASP A 19 -11.33 -12.70 -0.12
C ASP A 19 -11.75 -11.25 0.18
N ARG A 20 -12.80 -10.78 -0.50
CA ARG A 20 -13.37 -9.43 -0.36
C ARG A 20 -13.53 -9.02 1.10
N LYS A 21 -13.99 -9.94 1.96
CA LYS A 21 -14.23 -9.64 3.38
C LYS A 21 -12.94 -9.49 4.19
N SER A 22 -11.84 -10.07 3.73
CA SER A 22 -10.58 -10.08 4.47
C SER A 22 -9.88 -8.72 4.54
N LEU A 23 -10.13 -7.81 3.59
CA LEU A 23 -9.49 -6.48 3.57
C LEU A 23 -10.35 -5.37 4.20
N LEU A 24 -11.63 -5.63 4.49
CA LEU A 24 -12.52 -4.66 5.13
C LEU A 24 -11.99 -4.13 6.47
N PRO A 25 -11.36 -4.95 7.34
CA PRO A 25 -10.76 -4.44 8.57
C PRO A 25 -9.65 -3.41 8.34
N VAL A 26 -8.95 -3.46 7.19
CA VAL A 26 -7.91 -2.50 6.84
C VAL A 26 -8.48 -1.25 6.19
N PHE A 27 -9.38 -1.43 5.21
CA PHE A 27 -9.81 -0.33 4.34
C PHE A 27 -11.15 0.30 4.74
N ALA A 28 -11.98 -0.34 5.56
CA ALA A 28 -13.22 0.25 6.09
C ALA A 28 -13.31 0.16 7.63
N PRO A 29 -12.26 0.55 8.38
CA PRO A 29 -12.26 0.45 9.83
C PRO A 29 -13.18 1.50 10.47
N LYS A 30 -13.81 1.12 11.58
CA LYS A 30 -14.54 2.04 12.46
C LYS A 30 -13.75 2.33 13.72
N ASP A 31 -13.05 1.33 14.26
CA ASP A 31 -12.27 1.47 15.48
C ASP A 31 -10.78 1.21 15.20
N ILE A 32 -9.97 2.27 15.33
CA ILE A 32 -8.53 2.26 15.02
C ILE A 32 -7.71 2.41 16.30
N VAL A 33 -6.75 1.52 16.51
CA VAL A 33 -5.73 1.68 17.55
C VAL A 33 -4.43 2.24 16.95
N MET A 34 -3.85 3.25 17.60
CA MET A 34 -2.56 3.81 17.26
C MET A 34 -1.50 3.33 18.24
N ILE A 35 -0.56 2.50 17.82
CA ILE A 35 0.49 1.91 18.67
C ILE A 35 1.84 2.52 18.28
N GLY A 36 2.67 2.88 19.28
CA GLY A 36 3.97 3.53 19.05
C GLY A 36 3.89 5.07 18.95
N VAL A 37 2.87 5.66 19.56
CA VAL A 37 2.67 7.12 19.64
C VAL A 37 3.54 7.75 20.72
N GLU A 38 4.29 8.80 20.41
CA GLU A 38 5.02 9.63 21.39
C GLU A 38 4.58 11.10 21.34
N ASP A 39 4.90 11.88 22.38
CA ASP A 39 4.68 13.34 22.42
C ASP A 39 5.82 14.13 21.74
N LYS A 40 6.33 13.62 20.61
CA LYS A 40 7.34 14.28 19.78
C LYS A 40 6.79 14.55 18.39
N ALA A 41 6.97 15.76 17.88
CA ALA A 41 6.40 16.18 16.60
C ALA A 41 6.83 15.32 15.40
N ASN A 42 8.03 14.73 15.45
CA ASN A 42 8.58 13.88 14.39
C ASN A 42 8.28 12.38 14.57
N ASN A 43 7.57 11.96 15.63
CA ASN A 43 7.17 10.58 15.79
C ASN A 43 6.09 10.21 14.77
N LEU A 44 6.32 9.15 14.00
CA LEU A 44 5.41 8.71 12.94
C LEU A 44 4.02 8.33 13.47
N GLY A 45 3.96 7.70 14.66
CA GLY A 45 2.70 7.40 15.32
C GLY A 45 1.89 8.65 15.63
N ARG A 46 2.53 9.71 16.14
CA ARG A 46 1.89 11.01 16.41
C ARG A 46 1.38 11.65 15.12
N MET A 47 2.15 11.56 14.03
CA MET A 47 1.74 12.09 12.73
C MET A 47 0.49 11.36 12.20
N ALA A 48 0.47 10.03 12.24
CA ALA A 48 -0.70 9.25 11.85
C ALA A 48 -1.91 9.52 12.76
N LEU A 49 -1.72 9.61 14.08
CA LEU A 49 -2.78 9.98 15.01
C LEU A 49 -3.34 11.37 14.67
N TRP A 50 -2.49 12.36 14.43
CA TRP A 50 -2.91 13.70 14.00
C TRP A 50 -3.75 13.67 12.73
N ASN A 51 -3.34 12.88 11.74
CA ASN A 51 -4.05 12.73 10.47
C ASN A 51 -5.45 12.11 10.65
N LEU A 52 -5.57 11.11 11.52
CA LEU A 52 -6.86 10.47 11.82
C LEU A 52 -7.85 11.40 12.52
N ILE A 53 -7.37 12.31 13.38
CA ILE A 53 -8.24 13.14 14.23
C ILE A 53 -8.52 14.53 13.65
N ARG A 54 -7.67 14.98 12.71
CA ARG A 54 -7.82 16.31 12.10
C ARG A 54 -9.04 16.40 11.18
N GLN A 55 -9.49 15.29 10.60
CA GLN A 55 -10.70 15.21 9.79
C GLN A 55 -11.61 14.10 10.32
N PRO A 56 -12.91 14.38 10.52
CA PRO A 56 -13.83 13.35 10.99
C PRO A 56 -14.07 12.31 9.89
N PHE A 57 -13.77 11.05 10.19
CA PHE A 57 -14.13 9.91 9.33
C PHE A 57 -15.26 9.04 9.90
N GLY A 58 -15.78 9.42 11.08
CA GLY A 58 -16.90 8.75 11.73
C GLY A 58 -16.53 7.53 12.58
N GLY A 59 -15.24 7.29 12.84
CA GLY A 59 -14.75 6.22 13.70
C GLY A 59 -14.05 6.69 14.97
N THR A 60 -13.67 5.72 15.81
CA THR A 60 -12.94 5.91 17.07
C THR A 60 -11.44 5.75 16.86
N VAL A 61 -10.63 6.55 17.56
CA VAL A 61 -9.17 6.43 17.54
C VAL A 61 -8.65 6.30 18.97
N SER A 62 -8.01 5.18 19.28
CA SER A 62 -7.49 4.84 20.60
C SER A 62 -5.96 4.78 20.58
N PRO A 63 -5.24 5.80 21.08
CA PRO A 63 -3.78 5.76 21.14
C PRO A 63 -3.29 4.89 22.31
N VAL A 64 -2.25 4.09 22.08
CA VAL A 64 -1.65 3.18 23.06
C VAL A 64 -0.22 3.62 23.35
N ASN A 65 0.05 3.94 24.62
CA ASN A 65 1.39 4.15 25.15
C ASN A 65 1.38 3.96 26.68
N PRO A 66 2.23 3.07 27.24
CA PRO A 66 2.29 2.79 28.68
C PRO A 66 2.88 3.92 29.55
N LYS A 67 3.66 4.84 28.96
CA LYS A 67 4.49 5.82 29.69
C LYS A 67 3.87 7.21 29.78
N ILE A 68 3.03 7.59 28.81
CA ILE A 68 2.42 8.92 28.75
C ILE A 68 0.91 8.81 28.95
N ARG A 69 0.30 9.82 29.56
CA ARG A 69 -1.14 9.85 29.88
C ARG A 69 -2.02 10.33 28.72
N SER A 70 -1.47 11.14 27.83
CA SER A 70 -2.19 11.70 26.68
C SER A 70 -1.25 12.13 25.57
N VAL A 71 -1.74 12.09 24.33
CA VAL A 71 -1.08 12.63 23.13
C VAL A 71 -2.09 13.45 22.35
N LEU A 72 -1.74 14.67 21.93
CA LEU A 72 -2.64 15.58 21.20
C LEU A 72 -3.97 15.84 21.93
N GLY A 73 -3.96 15.81 23.27
CA GLY A 73 -5.14 15.97 24.11
C GLY A 73 -6.03 14.72 24.23
N ILE A 74 -5.64 13.61 23.60
CA ILE A 74 -6.39 12.34 23.63
C ILE A 74 -5.75 11.42 24.68
N LYS A 75 -6.60 10.84 25.54
CA LYS A 75 -6.18 9.86 26.54
C LYS A 75 -5.55 8.65 25.87
N THR A 76 -4.39 8.22 26.38
CA THR A 76 -3.72 6.99 25.95
C THR A 76 -4.12 5.81 26.83
N TYR A 77 -4.09 4.63 26.22
CA TYR A 77 -4.23 3.34 26.90
C TYR A 77 -2.84 2.75 27.18
N PRO A 78 -2.63 2.07 28.31
CA PRO A 78 -1.33 1.49 28.63
C PRO A 78 -0.96 0.29 27.75
N GLY A 79 -1.96 -0.36 27.15
CA GLY A 79 -1.81 -1.48 26.22
C GLY A 79 -3.12 -1.69 25.46
N ILE A 80 -3.07 -2.46 24.37
CA ILE A 80 -4.25 -2.70 23.54
C ILE A 80 -5.35 -3.50 24.29
N SER A 81 -4.96 -4.32 25.26
CA SER A 81 -5.88 -5.09 26.11
C SER A 81 -6.75 -4.20 27.01
N ALA A 82 -6.30 -2.99 27.34
CA ALA A 82 -7.03 -2.04 28.19
C ALA A 82 -8.14 -1.29 27.44
N ILE A 83 -8.25 -1.47 26.12
CA ILE A 83 -9.32 -0.90 25.30
C ILE A 83 -10.58 -1.75 25.51
N ASP A 84 -11.70 -1.13 25.87
CA ASP A 84 -12.96 -1.80 26.24
C ASP A 84 -13.86 -2.17 25.05
N HIS A 85 -13.57 -1.63 23.87
CA HIS A 85 -14.28 -1.90 22.62
C HIS A 85 -13.45 -2.77 21.66
N ASN A 86 -14.11 -3.22 20.59
CA ASN A 86 -13.45 -3.93 19.50
C ASN A 86 -12.54 -2.98 18.71
N VAL A 87 -11.52 -3.54 18.08
CA VAL A 87 -10.57 -2.80 17.25
C VAL A 87 -10.49 -3.48 15.90
N ASP A 88 -10.76 -2.74 14.84
CA ASP A 88 -10.72 -3.25 13.46
C ASP A 88 -9.29 -3.22 12.92
N LEU A 89 -8.60 -2.11 13.16
CA LEU A 89 -7.30 -1.77 12.57
C LEU A 89 -6.29 -1.31 13.61
N ALA A 90 -5.10 -1.89 13.59
CA ALA A 90 -3.93 -1.38 14.31
C ALA A 90 -2.97 -0.65 13.37
N ILE A 91 -2.58 0.57 13.69
CA ILE A 91 -1.47 1.26 13.02
C ILE A 91 -0.26 1.23 13.95
N ILE A 92 0.81 0.57 13.51
CA ILE A 92 1.98 0.23 14.32
C ILE A 92 3.18 1.05 13.84
N ALA A 93 3.69 1.88 14.73
CA ALA A 93 4.85 2.76 14.51
C ALA A 93 6.05 2.44 15.43
N ASN A 94 6.03 1.28 16.10
CA ASN A 94 7.14 0.80 16.95
C ASN A 94 8.38 0.45 16.11
N PRO A 95 9.60 0.50 16.69
CA PRO A 95 10.80 -0.06 16.05
C PRO A 95 10.56 -1.49 15.54
N ALA A 96 11.13 -1.85 14.37
CA ALA A 96 10.86 -3.13 13.72
C ALA A 96 11.03 -4.35 14.63
N ALA A 97 12.04 -4.34 15.50
CA ALA A 97 12.34 -5.43 16.43
C ALA A 97 11.21 -5.70 17.45
N GLU A 98 10.38 -4.70 17.76
CA GLU A 98 9.25 -4.83 18.69
C GLU A 98 7.94 -5.24 17.99
N VAL A 99 7.88 -5.12 16.66
CA VAL A 99 6.65 -5.35 15.89
C VAL A 99 6.08 -6.77 16.04
N PRO A 100 6.89 -7.85 16.07
CA PRO A 100 6.34 -9.20 16.29
C PRO A 100 5.50 -9.33 17.56
N ASP A 101 5.95 -8.74 18.68
CA ASP A 101 5.24 -8.84 19.96
C ASP A 101 3.97 -7.96 19.95
N VAL A 102 4.03 -6.78 19.33
CA VAL A 102 2.84 -5.95 19.12
C VAL A 102 1.79 -6.67 18.27
N ILE A 103 2.22 -7.44 17.27
CA ILE A 103 1.34 -8.26 16.43
C ILE A 103 0.65 -9.33 17.27
N ASP A 104 1.36 -10.01 18.18
CA ASP A 104 0.75 -10.98 19.08
C ASP A 104 -0.29 -10.35 20.02
N GLU A 105 -0.02 -9.16 20.55
CA GLU A 105 -0.99 -8.41 21.35
C GLU A 105 -2.25 -8.06 20.55
N CYS A 106 -2.07 -7.63 19.29
CA CYS A 106 -3.18 -7.33 18.38
C CYS A 106 -4.00 -8.59 18.06
N VAL A 107 -3.33 -9.70 17.80
CA VAL A 107 -3.97 -11.00 17.54
C VAL A 107 -4.75 -11.48 18.76
N ALA A 108 -4.17 -11.37 19.97
CA ALA A 108 -4.84 -11.74 21.22
C ALA A 108 -6.08 -10.86 21.49
N LYS A 109 -6.05 -9.58 21.10
CA LYS A 109 -7.21 -8.68 21.15
C LYS A 109 -8.26 -8.98 20.07
N GLY A 110 -7.91 -9.76 19.05
CA GLY A 110 -8.78 -10.13 17.95
C GLY A 110 -8.78 -9.14 16.78
N VAL A 111 -7.80 -8.24 16.70
CA VAL A 111 -7.64 -7.28 15.59
C VAL A 111 -7.45 -8.03 14.27
N LYS A 112 -8.11 -7.57 13.21
CA LYS A 112 -8.10 -8.24 11.89
C LYS A 112 -7.35 -7.48 10.80
N GLY A 113 -7.02 -6.20 11.00
CA GLY A 113 -6.17 -5.43 10.11
C GLY A 113 -4.99 -4.77 10.83
N ALA A 114 -3.84 -4.72 10.17
CA ALA A 114 -2.70 -3.93 10.64
C ALA A 114 -2.07 -3.11 9.51
N ILE A 115 -1.61 -1.90 9.84
CA ILE A 115 -0.71 -1.09 9.01
C ILE A 115 0.61 -1.00 9.77
N ILE A 116 1.70 -1.46 9.17
CA ILE A 116 3.03 -1.35 9.76
C ILE A 116 3.79 -0.25 9.01
N VAL A 117 3.96 0.90 9.66
CA VAL A 117 4.63 2.06 9.05
C VAL A 117 6.15 1.98 9.15
N SER A 118 6.64 1.21 10.12
CA SER A 118 8.06 1.12 10.44
C SER A 118 8.87 0.46 9.32
N SER A 119 10.07 0.99 9.11
CA SER A 119 11.15 0.34 8.36
C SER A 119 12.03 -0.49 9.30
N GLY A 120 12.97 -1.26 8.74
CA GLY A 120 13.80 -2.24 9.43
C GLY A 120 13.54 -3.70 9.01
N PHE A 121 12.86 -3.92 7.88
CA PHE A 121 12.40 -5.25 7.44
C PHE A 121 13.19 -5.71 6.22
N CYS A 122 12.55 -6.36 5.25
CA CYS A 122 13.23 -7.02 4.14
C CYS A 122 14.20 -6.11 3.38
N GLU A 123 13.98 -4.79 3.37
CA GLU A 123 14.83 -3.78 2.74
C GLU A 123 16.22 -3.67 3.38
N THR A 124 16.39 -4.15 4.61
CA THR A 124 17.66 -4.09 5.38
C THR A 124 18.55 -5.32 5.21
N GLY A 125 18.09 -6.37 4.51
CA GLY A 125 18.85 -7.59 4.25
C GLY A 125 18.20 -8.84 4.85
N ASP A 126 18.99 -9.88 5.05
CA ASP A 126 18.49 -11.21 5.44
C ASP A 126 17.85 -11.23 6.83
N THR A 127 18.42 -10.50 7.80
CA THR A 127 17.86 -10.38 9.15
C THR A 127 16.48 -9.73 9.13
N GLY A 128 16.33 -8.64 8.37
CA GLY A 128 15.05 -7.97 8.21
C GLY A 128 14.03 -8.79 7.39
N LEU A 129 14.48 -9.65 6.48
CA LEU A 129 13.61 -10.59 5.77
C LEU A 129 13.05 -11.66 6.72
N LEU A 130 13.89 -12.20 7.62
CA LEU A 130 13.44 -13.14 8.65
C LEU A 130 12.42 -12.50 9.60
N LEU A 131 12.68 -11.26 10.01
CA LEU A 131 11.76 -10.49 10.85
C LEU A 131 10.42 -10.21 10.14
N GLU A 132 10.44 -9.86 8.85
CA GLU A 132 9.21 -9.70 8.04
C GLU A 132 8.41 -11.00 7.98
N ALA A 133 9.08 -12.14 7.77
CA ALA A 133 8.45 -13.45 7.71
C ALA A 133 7.82 -13.84 9.06
N GLU A 134 8.49 -13.57 10.18
CA GLU A 134 7.99 -13.79 11.53
C GLU A 134 6.72 -12.97 11.80
N VAL A 135 6.73 -11.68 11.46
CA VAL A 135 5.55 -10.79 11.58
C VAL A 135 4.36 -11.34 10.80
N VAL A 136 4.57 -11.75 9.55
CA VAL A 136 3.52 -12.33 8.70
C VAL A 136 3.01 -13.64 9.27
N GLN A 137 3.89 -14.50 9.79
CA GLN A 137 3.51 -15.77 10.40
C GLN A 137 2.61 -15.56 11.63
N ARG A 138 3.00 -14.67 12.54
CA ARG A 138 2.22 -14.34 13.76
C ARG A 138 0.85 -13.74 13.39
N ALA A 139 0.81 -12.80 12.44
CA ALA A 139 -0.46 -12.22 11.99
C ALA A 139 -1.41 -13.25 11.33
N ARG A 140 -0.86 -14.19 10.54
CA ARG A 140 -1.65 -15.26 9.92
C ARG A 140 -2.29 -16.18 10.95
N ALA A 141 -1.59 -16.50 12.04
CA ALA A 141 -2.15 -17.30 13.13
C ALA A 141 -3.41 -16.66 13.74
N GLY A 142 -3.47 -15.33 13.77
CA GLY A 142 -4.64 -14.55 14.22
C GLY A 142 -5.68 -14.23 13.15
N ASN A 143 -5.50 -14.70 11.91
CA ASN A 143 -6.31 -14.30 10.75
C ASN A 143 -6.33 -12.77 10.52
N MET A 144 -5.20 -12.11 10.79
CA MET A 144 -5.01 -10.67 10.57
C MET A 144 -4.33 -10.41 9.22
N ARG A 145 -4.77 -9.38 8.50
CA ARG A 145 -4.14 -8.91 7.25
C ARG A 145 -3.23 -7.73 7.51
N ILE A 146 -2.11 -7.63 6.79
CA ILE A 146 -1.10 -6.57 6.95
C ILE A 146 -0.92 -5.74 5.67
N LEU A 147 -1.09 -4.42 5.79
CA LEU A 147 -0.58 -3.43 4.84
C LEU A 147 0.85 -3.02 5.24
N GLY A 148 1.80 -3.13 4.31
CA GLY A 148 3.22 -2.91 4.57
C GLY A 148 4.02 -4.21 4.74
N PRO A 149 5.07 -4.24 5.60
CA PRO A 149 5.60 -3.14 6.40
C PRO A 149 6.30 -2.07 5.56
N ASN A 150 6.97 -1.10 6.21
CA ASN A 150 7.66 0.01 5.54
C ASN A 150 6.75 0.78 4.57
N CYS A 151 5.49 0.94 4.94
CA CYS A 151 4.51 1.69 4.16
C CYS A 151 4.19 3.01 4.84
N ALA A 152 3.54 3.90 4.10
CA ALA A 152 3.02 5.14 4.67
C ALA A 152 1.57 5.02 5.12
N GLY A 153 0.88 3.90 4.84
CA GLY A 153 -0.55 3.72 5.07
C GLY A 153 -1.42 4.14 3.89
N PHE A 154 -2.67 4.55 4.14
CA PHE A 154 -3.61 4.90 3.07
C PHE A 154 -4.54 6.07 3.41
N MET A 155 -5.23 6.59 2.40
CA MET A 155 -6.28 7.61 2.52
C MET A 155 -7.53 7.23 1.74
N MET A 156 -8.68 7.65 2.26
CA MET A 156 -9.97 7.65 1.57
C MET A 156 -10.61 9.04 1.66
N PRO A 157 -10.32 9.91 0.68
CA PRO A 157 -10.78 11.29 0.67
C PRO A 157 -12.28 11.48 0.86
N HIS A 158 -13.10 10.61 0.28
CA HIS A 158 -14.56 10.77 0.31
C HIS A 158 -15.16 10.63 1.70
N ILE A 159 -14.57 9.78 2.55
CA ILE A 159 -14.99 9.57 3.93
C ILE A 159 -14.09 10.31 4.93
N GLY A 160 -13.10 11.08 4.48
CA GLY A 160 -12.19 11.82 5.36
C GLY A 160 -11.19 10.97 6.14
N LEU A 161 -11.04 9.68 5.83
CA LEU A 161 -10.12 8.79 6.53
C LEU A 161 -8.69 8.97 6.02
N ASN A 162 -7.78 9.42 6.90
CA ASN A 162 -6.35 9.49 6.64
C ASN A 162 -5.56 8.59 7.60
N ALA A 163 -5.49 7.31 7.28
CA ALA A 163 -4.72 6.30 8.02
C ALA A 163 -3.27 6.24 7.49
N SER A 164 -2.62 7.40 7.38
CA SER A 164 -1.27 7.51 6.81
C SER A 164 -0.36 8.46 7.59
N ILE A 165 0.94 8.44 7.27
CA ILE A 165 1.95 9.35 7.81
C ILE A 165 2.31 10.51 6.87
N TYR A 166 1.54 10.72 5.79
CA TYR A 166 1.76 11.87 4.91
C TYR A 166 1.29 13.17 5.55
N ARG A 167 1.88 14.31 5.15
CA ARG A 167 1.58 15.62 5.77
C ARG A 167 0.28 16.27 5.26
N MET A 168 -0.26 15.77 4.16
CA MET A 168 -1.46 16.30 3.54
C MET A 168 -2.47 15.19 3.25
N MET A 169 -3.72 15.58 3.03
CA MET A 169 -4.82 14.72 2.62
C MET A 169 -5.01 14.84 1.11
N ALA A 170 -5.21 13.71 0.43
CA ALA A 170 -5.59 13.69 -0.98
C ALA A 170 -6.94 14.41 -1.20
N GLU A 171 -7.06 15.14 -2.32
CA GLU A 171 -8.34 15.73 -2.73
C GLU A 171 -9.33 14.63 -3.16
N LYS A 172 -10.63 14.88 -3.06
CA LYS A 172 -11.68 13.94 -3.47
C LYS A 172 -11.71 13.79 -4.98
N GLY A 173 -11.69 12.56 -5.48
CA GLY A 173 -11.88 12.27 -6.90
C GLY A 173 -12.12 10.79 -7.17
N ASN A 174 -11.76 10.33 -8.36
CA ASN A 174 -12.16 9.00 -8.86
C ASN A 174 -10.98 8.09 -9.21
N VAL A 175 -9.73 8.57 -9.06
CA VAL A 175 -8.52 7.78 -9.33
C VAL A 175 -8.18 6.95 -8.09
N GLY A 176 -8.00 5.65 -8.24
CA GLY A 176 -7.40 4.78 -7.23
C GLY A 176 -5.89 4.78 -7.44
N PHE A 177 -5.13 5.39 -6.54
CA PHE A 177 -3.67 5.46 -6.64
C PHE A 177 -2.99 4.50 -5.67
N VAL A 178 -2.00 3.75 -6.17
CA VAL A 178 -1.25 2.76 -5.39
C VAL A 178 0.22 2.82 -5.75
N SER A 179 1.10 2.80 -4.74
CA SER A 179 2.55 2.82 -4.97
C SER A 179 3.29 2.01 -3.91
N GLN A 180 4.34 1.31 -4.33
CA GLN A 180 5.31 0.70 -3.42
C GLN A 180 6.32 1.70 -2.85
N SER A 181 6.49 2.86 -3.48
CA SER A 181 7.45 3.87 -3.05
C SER A 181 6.79 5.00 -2.27
N ASN A 182 7.20 5.18 -1.01
CA ASN A 182 6.72 6.25 -0.15
C ASN A 182 7.08 7.65 -0.67
N SER A 183 8.27 7.81 -1.26
CA SER A 183 8.74 9.08 -1.80
C SER A 183 8.01 9.48 -3.08
N VAL A 184 7.75 8.52 -3.98
CA VAL A 184 6.96 8.76 -5.19
C VAL A 184 5.52 9.10 -4.83
N SER A 185 4.93 8.40 -3.86
CA SER A 185 3.62 8.75 -3.33
C SER A 185 3.57 10.17 -2.76
N ALA A 186 4.54 10.57 -1.94
CA ALA A 186 4.60 11.92 -1.40
C ALA A 186 4.68 12.98 -2.53
N ALA A 187 5.52 12.74 -3.53
CA ALA A 187 5.64 13.64 -4.69
C ALA A 187 4.34 13.74 -5.51
N ILE A 188 3.63 12.63 -5.70
CA ILE A 188 2.32 12.62 -6.38
C ILE A 188 1.28 13.38 -5.57
N LEU A 189 1.29 13.21 -4.26
CA LEU A 189 0.36 13.90 -3.39
C LEU A 189 0.58 15.42 -3.44
N ASP A 190 1.84 15.87 -3.33
CA ASP A 190 2.21 17.29 -3.46
C ASP A 190 1.84 17.88 -4.83
N TRP A 191 2.10 17.14 -5.91
CA TRP A 191 1.75 17.54 -7.28
C TRP A 191 0.22 17.62 -7.46
N SER A 192 -0.51 16.59 -7.02
CA SER A 192 -1.96 16.48 -7.21
C SER A 192 -2.74 17.64 -6.58
N SER A 193 -2.27 18.16 -5.44
CA SER A 193 -2.87 19.31 -4.76
C SER A 193 -2.77 20.61 -5.59
N ARG A 194 -1.69 20.76 -6.36
CA ARG A 194 -1.47 21.89 -7.28
C ARG A 194 -2.33 21.75 -8.54
N GLU A 195 -2.36 20.56 -9.13
CA GLU A 195 -3.07 20.29 -10.40
C GLU A 195 -4.56 19.93 -10.23
N LYS A 196 -5.07 19.91 -8.99
CA LYS A 196 -6.45 19.55 -8.66
C LYS A 196 -6.84 18.17 -9.19
N VAL A 197 -5.96 17.20 -8.96
CA VAL A 197 -6.21 15.78 -9.24
C VAL A 197 -6.71 15.12 -7.96
N GLY A 198 -7.90 14.54 -8.04
CA GLY A 198 -8.57 13.93 -6.90
C GLY A 198 -8.49 12.41 -6.91
N PHE A 199 -8.41 11.81 -5.72
CA PHE A 199 -8.33 10.37 -5.54
C PHE A 199 -9.60 9.81 -4.86
N SER A 200 -9.96 8.61 -5.26
CA SER A 200 -10.95 7.76 -4.58
C SER A 200 -10.31 7.06 -3.38
N THR A 201 -9.10 6.56 -3.57
CA THR A 201 -8.28 5.87 -2.58
C THR A 201 -6.81 6.12 -2.91
N PHE A 202 -5.97 6.36 -1.91
CA PHE A 202 -4.54 6.60 -2.08
C PHE A 202 -3.76 5.67 -1.15
N ILE A 203 -2.99 4.73 -1.69
CA ILE A 203 -2.39 3.62 -0.93
C ILE A 203 -0.88 3.60 -1.11
N SER A 204 -0.16 3.54 0.02
CA SER A 204 1.23 3.08 0.05
C SER A 204 1.26 1.60 0.45
N LEU A 205 1.85 0.77 -0.40
CA LEU A 205 2.01 -0.68 -0.16
C LEU A 205 3.25 -1.04 0.65
N GLY A 206 4.31 -0.23 0.56
CA GLY A 206 5.62 -0.56 1.13
C GLY A 206 6.17 -1.89 0.62
N ASN A 207 6.67 -2.73 1.54
CA ASN A 207 7.31 -4.00 1.22
C ASN A 207 6.35 -5.06 0.66
N MET A 208 5.03 -4.90 0.86
CA MET A 208 4.01 -5.81 0.34
C MET A 208 4.21 -7.25 0.86
N ALA A 209 4.26 -7.42 2.18
CA ALA A 209 4.57 -8.70 2.82
C ALA A 209 3.34 -9.64 2.93
N ASP A 210 2.14 -9.10 3.05
CA ASP A 210 0.88 -9.86 3.09
C ASP A 210 -0.14 -9.36 2.06
N ILE A 211 -0.66 -8.14 2.22
CA ILE A 211 -1.55 -7.55 1.21
C ILE A 211 -0.73 -7.18 -0.03
N ASP A 212 -1.11 -7.73 -1.18
CA ASP A 212 -0.37 -7.59 -2.43
C ASP A 212 -1.11 -6.83 -3.55
N TRP A 213 -0.49 -6.75 -4.72
CA TRP A 213 -1.10 -6.07 -5.87
C TRP A 213 -2.44 -6.67 -6.29
N SER A 214 -2.59 -7.99 -6.22
CA SER A 214 -3.84 -8.64 -6.63
C SER A 214 -4.97 -8.29 -5.65
N ASP A 215 -4.68 -8.30 -4.35
CA ASP A 215 -5.59 -7.83 -3.31
C ASP A 215 -6.07 -6.39 -3.57
N ILE A 216 -5.13 -5.48 -3.85
CA ILE A 216 -5.46 -4.07 -4.09
C ILE A 216 -6.20 -3.85 -5.41
N ILE A 217 -5.82 -4.54 -6.48
CA ILE A 217 -6.52 -4.43 -7.77
C ILE A 217 -7.98 -4.85 -7.61
N TYR A 218 -8.26 -5.98 -6.97
CA TYR A 218 -9.64 -6.41 -6.74
C TYR A 218 -10.38 -5.43 -5.82
N TYR A 219 -9.75 -4.99 -4.73
CA TYR A 219 -10.35 -4.00 -3.84
C TYR A 219 -10.77 -2.71 -4.57
N LEU A 220 -9.87 -2.14 -5.38
CA LEU A 220 -10.15 -0.94 -6.18
C LEU A 220 -11.12 -1.23 -7.34
N GLY A 221 -11.10 -2.45 -7.88
CA GLY A 221 -12.06 -2.94 -8.85
C GLY A 221 -13.50 -2.93 -8.31
N ASP A 222 -13.68 -3.30 -7.05
CA ASP A 222 -14.98 -3.30 -6.39
C ASP A 222 -15.36 -1.93 -5.79
N HIS A 223 -14.40 -1.05 -5.54
CA HIS A 223 -14.64 0.24 -4.90
C HIS A 223 -15.44 1.20 -5.81
N PRO A 224 -16.66 1.62 -5.42
CA PRO A 224 -17.60 2.29 -6.33
C PRO A 224 -17.14 3.68 -6.81
N GLN A 225 -16.35 4.38 -6.00
CA GLN A 225 -15.85 5.71 -6.37
C GLN A 225 -14.61 5.63 -7.28
N THR A 226 -13.97 4.47 -7.36
CA THR A 226 -12.80 4.27 -8.22
C THR A 226 -13.26 4.01 -9.64
N GLN A 227 -12.83 4.86 -10.57
CA GLN A 227 -13.13 4.76 -12.01
C GLN A 227 -11.90 4.37 -12.83
N SER A 228 -10.70 4.58 -12.28
CA SER A 228 -9.43 4.19 -12.88
C SER A 228 -8.41 3.87 -11.79
N ILE A 229 -7.40 3.06 -12.12
CA ILE A 229 -6.34 2.64 -11.20
C ILE A 229 -5.00 3.08 -11.77
N VAL A 230 -4.19 3.74 -10.97
CA VAL A 230 -2.85 4.22 -11.31
C VAL A 230 -1.85 3.61 -10.34
N MET A 231 -0.83 2.93 -10.88
CA MET A 231 0.07 2.08 -10.11
C MET A 231 1.54 2.46 -10.35
N TYR A 232 2.29 2.68 -9.28
CA TYR A 232 3.75 2.72 -9.32
C TYR A 232 4.33 1.42 -8.76
N VAL A 233 4.87 0.59 -9.64
CA VAL A 233 5.25 -0.80 -9.34
C VAL A 233 6.76 -0.96 -9.36
N GLN A 234 7.37 -1.37 -8.24
CA GLN A 234 8.79 -1.72 -8.16
C GLN A 234 9.00 -3.21 -8.36
N SER A 235 8.22 -4.06 -7.70
CA SER A 235 8.33 -5.51 -7.80
C SER A 235 6.96 -6.17 -7.88
N ILE A 236 6.91 -7.32 -8.55
CA ILE A 236 5.73 -8.19 -8.65
C ILE A 236 6.18 -9.57 -8.16
N ARG A 237 5.68 -9.99 -6.99
CA ARG A 237 6.07 -11.27 -6.39
C ARG A 237 5.26 -12.44 -6.97
N ASP A 238 3.93 -12.30 -7.08
CA ASP A 238 3.04 -13.25 -7.76
C ASP A 238 2.49 -12.65 -9.07
N ALA A 239 3.21 -12.89 -10.17
CA ALA A 239 2.81 -12.41 -11.49
C ALA A 239 1.49 -13.02 -11.98
N ARG A 240 1.16 -14.25 -11.58
CA ARG A 240 -0.06 -14.92 -12.04
C ARG A 240 -1.29 -14.27 -11.42
N SER A 241 -1.29 -14.08 -10.10
CA SER A 241 -2.39 -13.43 -9.40
C SER A 241 -2.53 -11.96 -9.83
N PHE A 242 -1.40 -11.25 -9.99
CA PHE A 242 -1.37 -9.89 -10.52
C PHE A 242 -2.05 -9.76 -11.90
N LEU A 243 -1.61 -10.54 -12.89
CA LEU A 243 -2.14 -10.46 -14.26
C LEU A 243 -3.60 -10.93 -14.32
N SER A 244 -4.00 -11.88 -13.47
CA SER A 244 -5.39 -12.36 -13.41
C SER A 244 -6.31 -11.28 -12.88
N ALA A 245 -5.96 -10.65 -11.75
CA ALA A 245 -6.73 -9.55 -11.17
C ALA A 245 -6.81 -8.37 -12.14
N ALA A 246 -5.70 -8.00 -12.77
CA ALA A 246 -5.66 -6.93 -13.75
C ALA A 246 -6.56 -7.22 -14.95
N ARG A 247 -6.53 -8.44 -15.50
CA ARG A 247 -7.37 -8.84 -16.64
C ARG A 247 -8.86 -8.73 -16.34
N GLU A 248 -9.26 -9.08 -15.12
CA GLU A 248 -10.65 -8.98 -14.69
C GLU A 248 -11.09 -7.53 -14.53
N VAL A 249 -10.30 -6.73 -13.80
CA VAL A 249 -10.66 -5.34 -13.46
C VAL A 249 -10.51 -4.39 -14.65
N ALA A 250 -9.50 -4.57 -15.49
CA ALA A 250 -9.23 -3.72 -16.65
C ALA A 250 -10.38 -3.69 -17.68
N PHE A 251 -11.29 -4.67 -17.63
CA PHE A 251 -12.49 -4.67 -18.47
C PHE A 251 -13.45 -3.51 -18.13
N SER A 252 -13.49 -3.10 -16.86
CA SER A 252 -14.42 -2.06 -16.38
C SER A 252 -13.72 -0.77 -15.96
N LYS A 253 -12.48 -0.86 -15.44
CA LYS A 253 -11.72 0.28 -14.94
C LYS A 253 -10.32 0.28 -15.56
N PRO A 254 -9.92 1.34 -16.29
CA PRO A 254 -8.57 1.42 -16.85
C PRO A 254 -7.50 1.29 -15.77
N ILE A 255 -6.46 0.49 -16.05
CA ILE A 255 -5.30 0.32 -15.17
C ILE A 255 -4.07 0.87 -15.89
N ILE A 256 -3.45 1.87 -15.30
CA ILE A 256 -2.16 2.42 -15.75
C ILE A 256 -1.08 2.03 -14.78
N LEU A 257 0.06 1.65 -15.34
CA LEU A 257 1.19 1.18 -14.57
C LEU A 257 2.48 1.84 -15.03
N LEU A 258 3.22 2.42 -14.09
CA LEU A 258 4.63 2.71 -14.25
C LEU A 258 5.44 1.64 -13.53
N LYS A 259 6.14 0.79 -14.29
CA LYS A 259 7.10 -0.15 -13.74
C LYS A 259 8.40 0.62 -13.50
N SER A 260 8.83 0.70 -12.25
CA SER A 260 10.16 1.21 -11.93
C SER A 260 11.22 0.32 -12.58
N GLY A 261 12.13 0.95 -13.32
CA GLY A 261 13.30 0.31 -13.92
C GLY A 261 14.37 -0.09 -12.91
N GLN A 262 14.15 0.16 -11.62
CA GLN A 262 14.87 -0.55 -10.58
C GLN A 262 14.41 -2.01 -10.62
N ASN A 263 15.12 -2.78 -11.46
CA ASN A 263 15.16 -4.22 -11.32
C ASN A 263 15.45 -4.54 -9.86
N ASP A 264 14.76 -5.54 -9.30
CA ASP A 264 15.20 -6.18 -8.07
C ASP A 264 16.70 -6.43 -8.21
N THR A 265 17.54 -5.61 -7.57
CA THR A 265 19.00 -5.79 -7.55
C THR A 265 19.38 -7.12 -6.89
N ARG A 266 18.40 -7.78 -6.24
CA ARG A 266 18.47 -9.16 -5.74
C ARG A 266 18.28 -10.24 -6.80
N LYS A 267 17.65 -9.93 -7.95
CA LYS A 267 17.37 -10.87 -9.05
C LYS A 267 18.08 -10.55 -10.34
N GLN A 268 18.72 -9.39 -10.50
CA GLN A 268 19.79 -9.28 -11.48
C GLN A 268 20.83 -10.32 -11.08
N ARG A 269 20.84 -11.45 -11.78
CA ARG A 269 22.05 -12.25 -11.80
C ARG A 269 23.08 -11.30 -12.39
N PHE A 270 24.22 -11.14 -11.71
CA PHE A 270 25.37 -10.39 -12.22
C PHE A 270 25.82 -10.84 -13.64
N THR A 271 25.20 -11.89 -14.18
CA THR A 271 25.45 -12.51 -15.49
C THR A 271 24.49 -12.07 -16.60
N ASP A 272 23.38 -11.38 -16.30
CA ASP A 272 22.39 -11.07 -17.35
C ASP A 272 22.93 -10.01 -18.31
N THR A 273 22.94 -10.32 -19.59
CA THR A 273 23.37 -9.39 -20.63
C THR A 273 22.34 -8.29 -20.85
N PRO A 274 22.73 -7.10 -21.37
CA PRO A 274 21.79 -6.05 -21.73
C PRO A 274 20.65 -6.53 -22.64
N HIS A 275 20.92 -7.46 -23.55
CA HIS A 275 19.90 -8.06 -24.44
C HIS A 275 18.85 -8.89 -23.69
N GLU A 276 19.24 -9.63 -22.66
CA GLU A 276 18.32 -10.45 -21.86
C GLU A 276 17.39 -9.56 -21.01
N LEU A 277 17.92 -8.48 -20.44
CA LEU A 277 17.12 -7.50 -19.70
C LEU A 277 16.06 -6.85 -20.59
N ILE A 278 16.43 -6.42 -21.81
CA ILE A 278 15.50 -5.85 -22.79
C ILE A 278 14.41 -6.86 -23.15
N ARG A 279 14.77 -8.13 -23.37
CA ARG A 279 13.80 -9.18 -23.70
C ARG A 279 12.83 -9.43 -22.55
N GLN A 280 13.30 -9.45 -21.30
CA GLN A 280 12.44 -9.60 -20.13
C GLN A 280 11.45 -8.43 -19.99
N GLU A 281 11.91 -7.21 -20.23
CA GLU A 281 11.06 -6.02 -20.21
C GLU A 281 9.97 -6.09 -21.30
N GLN A 282 10.32 -6.47 -22.53
CA GLN A 282 9.37 -6.63 -23.63
C GLN A 282 8.31 -7.72 -23.35
N VAL A 283 8.72 -8.85 -22.76
CA VAL A 283 7.81 -9.94 -22.39
C VAL A 283 6.83 -9.47 -21.31
N MET A 284 7.33 -8.73 -20.31
CA MET A 284 6.52 -8.18 -19.23
C MET A 284 5.54 -7.11 -19.76
N GLU A 285 6.00 -6.20 -20.63
CA GLU A 285 5.14 -5.20 -21.27
C GLU A 285 4.03 -5.85 -22.11
N ALA A 286 4.37 -6.90 -22.87
CA ALA A 286 3.39 -7.67 -23.63
C ALA A 286 2.35 -8.34 -22.73
N ALA A 287 2.77 -8.88 -21.58
CA ALA A 287 1.86 -9.47 -20.59
C ALA A 287 0.92 -8.43 -19.95
N PHE A 288 1.44 -7.24 -19.64
CA PHE A 288 0.63 -6.11 -19.15
C PHE A 288 -0.42 -5.71 -20.19
N ARG A 289 -0.01 -5.46 -21.44
CA ARG A 289 -0.96 -5.10 -22.50
C ARG A 289 -2.02 -6.18 -22.73
N ARG A 290 -1.65 -7.46 -22.68
CA ARG A 290 -2.58 -8.59 -22.84
C ARG A 290 -3.55 -8.76 -21.67
N SER A 291 -3.21 -8.23 -20.49
CA SER A 291 -4.08 -8.15 -19.32
C SER A 291 -4.86 -6.83 -19.23
N GLY A 292 -4.78 -5.96 -20.25
CA GLY A 292 -5.53 -4.69 -20.28
C GLY A 292 -4.88 -3.56 -19.48
N ILE A 293 -3.67 -3.77 -18.97
CA ILE A 293 -2.87 -2.71 -18.34
C ILE A 293 -2.24 -1.84 -19.42
N LEU A 294 -2.28 -0.52 -19.24
CA LEU A 294 -1.53 0.44 -20.03
C LEU A 294 -0.20 0.77 -19.32
N PRO A 295 0.93 0.18 -19.74
CA PRO A 295 2.23 0.56 -19.21
C PRO A 295 2.65 1.94 -19.73
N VAL A 296 3.13 2.80 -18.84
CA VAL A 296 3.74 4.10 -19.15
C VAL A 296 5.23 4.09 -18.81
N LYS A 297 5.99 5.03 -19.39
CA LYS A 297 7.46 5.00 -19.35
C LYS A 297 8.07 6.01 -18.39
N SER A 298 7.32 7.02 -17.97
CA SER A 298 7.83 8.06 -17.07
C SER A 298 6.82 8.44 -15.99
N LEU A 299 7.31 9.07 -14.92
CA LEU A 299 6.44 9.69 -13.90
C LEU A 299 5.58 10.81 -14.51
N VAL A 300 6.12 11.54 -15.49
CA VAL A 300 5.37 12.58 -16.21
C VAL A 300 4.16 11.98 -16.92
N ASP A 301 4.34 10.84 -17.60
CA ASP A 301 3.23 10.12 -18.22
C ASP A 301 2.21 9.66 -17.17
N LEU A 302 2.67 9.14 -16.04
CA LEU A 302 1.80 8.71 -14.94
C LEU A 302 0.95 9.86 -14.40
N PHE A 303 1.54 11.06 -14.27
CA PHE A 303 0.86 12.28 -13.83
C PHE A 303 -0.16 12.73 -14.87
N ALA A 304 0.25 12.83 -16.13
CA ALA A 304 -0.63 13.21 -17.23
C ALA A 304 -1.83 12.24 -17.36
N MET A 305 -1.60 10.93 -17.23
CA MET A 305 -2.68 9.94 -17.27
C MET A 305 -3.62 10.07 -16.07
N SER A 306 -3.09 10.32 -14.87
CA SER A 306 -3.90 10.55 -13.67
C SER A 306 -4.80 11.76 -13.84
N GLU A 307 -4.28 12.84 -14.42
CA GLU A 307 -5.04 14.06 -14.69
C GLU A 307 -6.16 13.83 -15.71
N VAL A 308 -5.84 13.23 -16.87
CA VAL A 308 -6.81 12.96 -17.94
C VAL A 308 -7.95 12.10 -17.41
N LEU A 309 -7.64 11.01 -16.71
CA LEU A 309 -8.66 10.12 -16.16
C LEU A 309 -9.44 10.72 -15.00
N SER A 310 -8.83 11.63 -14.24
CA SER A 310 -9.53 12.33 -13.18
C SER A 310 -10.56 13.33 -13.71
N LYS A 311 -10.33 13.90 -14.91
CA LYS A 311 -11.06 15.06 -15.41
C LYS A 311 -11.92 14.80 -16.65
N GLN A 312 -11.69 13.70 -17.38
CA GLN A 312 -12.38 13.40 -18.63
C GLN A 312 -13.09 12.04 -18.58
N PRO A 313 -14.30 11.92 -19.17
CA PRO A 313 -14.93 10.62 -19.37
C PRO A 313 -14.18 9.81 -20.44
N ALA A 314 -14.43 8.49 -20.47
CA ALA A 314 -13.94 7.65 -21.55
C ALA A 314 -14.44 8.14 -22.91
N ALA A 315 -13.56 8.16 -23.90
CA ALA A 315 -13.92 8.52 -25.27
C ALA A 315 -14.98 7.54 -25.82
N ARG A 316 -16.07 8.08 -26.37
CA ARG A 316 -17.17 7.26 -26.93
C ARG A 316 -16.84 6.61 -28.28
N GLY A 317 -15.68 6.92 -28.86
CA GLY A 317 -15.29 6.41 -30.17
C GLY A 317 -13.92 6.91 -30.63
N LYS A 318 -13.56 6.62 -31.87
CA LYS A 318 -12.22 6.86 -32.45
C LYS A 318 -12.04 8.24 -33.10
N LYS A 319 -13.06 9.09 -33.09
CA LYS A 319 -13.02 10.40 -33.75
C LYS A 319 -12.35 11.42 -32.82
N LEU A 320 -11.11 11.79 -33.14
CA LEU A 320 -10.35 12.84 -32.47
C LEU A 320 -10.28 14.07 -33.38
N THR A 321 -10.59 15.24 -32.83
CA THR A 321 -10.43 16.53 -33.51
C THR A 321 -9.40 17.35 -32.74
N ILE A 322 -8.38 17.86 -33.45
CA ILE A 322 -7.38 18.76 -32.90
C ILE A 322 -7.73 20.17 -33.37
N VAL A 323 -7.85 21.11 -32.43
CA VAL A 323 -8.08 22.53 -32.71
C VAL A 323 -6.82 23.27 -32.26
N THR A 324 -6.14 23.94 -33.19
CA THR A 324 -4.90 24.67 -32.95
C THR A 324 -4.92 26.02 -33.66
N ASN A 325 -4.27 27.03 -33.10
CA ASN A 325 -4.08 28.35 -33.70
C ASN A 325 -2.75 28.47 -34.47
N ALA A 326 -1.91 27.43 -34.42
CA ALA A 326 -0.64 27.33 -35.15
C ALA A 326 -0.41 25.89 -35.62
N GLY A 327 0.20 25.73 -36.79
CA GLY A 327 0.50 24.43 -37.41
C GLY A 327 1.64 23.69 -36.74
#